data_AF-A0A2M8NM79-F1
#
_entry.id   AF-A0A2M8NM79-F1
#
_cell.length_a   1.000
_cell.length_b   1.000
_cell.length_c   1.000
_cell.angle_alpha   90.00
_cell.angle_beta   90.00
_cell.angle_gamma   90.00
#
_symmetry.space_group_name_H-M   'P 1'
#
loop_
_entity.id
_entity.type
_entity.pdbx_description
1 polymer ?
#
loop_
_entity_poly.entity_id
_entity_poly.type
_entity_poly.pdbx_seq_one_letter_code
_entity_poly.pdbx_strand_id
1 'polypeptide(L)'
;RPNVGKSTLMNQLVGQKIAITSPTAQTTRNRLRGIVTTDTAQLIFVDTPGIHKPHHQLGEVLVQNAKIAIESVDVVLFVVDGSVACGKGDRYVAELLAHS
;
A
#
# COMPACT_ATOMS: atom_id res chain seq x y z
N ARG A 1 3.56 6.62 -1.12
CA ARG A 1 4.09 7.14 0.16
C ARG A 1 3.26 6.68 1.36
N PRO A 2 3.78 6.72 2.60
CA PRO A 2 3.00 6.47 3.82
C PRO A 2 1.79 7.42 3.95
N ASN A 3 0.77 7.00 4.71
CA ASN A 3 -0.38 7.81 5.14
C ASN A 3 -1.32 8.39 4.07
N VAL A 4 -1.30 7.89 2.83
CA VAL A 4 -2.24 8.29 1.76
C VAL A 4 -3.64 7.64 1.86
N GLY A 5 -3.98 7.01 2.98
CA GLY A 5 -5.30 6.38 3.17
C GLY A 5 -5.48 4.95 2.62
N LYS A 6 -4.40 4.25 2.22
CA LYS A 6 -4.46 2.86 1.71
C LYS A 6 -5.27 1.91 2.62
N SER A 7 -4.94 1.87 3.91
CA SER A 7 -5.62 1.00 4.87
C SER A 7 -7.08 1.40 5.11
N THR A 8 -7.39 2.70 5.03
CA THR A 8 -8.78 3.19 5.08
C THR A 8 -9.58 2.73 3.88
N LEU A 9 -9.00 2.84 2.67
CA LEU A 9 -9.63 2.36 1.44
C LEU A 9 -9.86 0.85 1.49
N MET A 10 -8.87 0.07 1.94
CA MET A 10 -9.01 -1.38 2.08
C MET A 10 -10.15 -1.76 3.04
N ASN A 11 -10.22 -1.12 4.21
CA ASN A 11 -11.31 -1.35 5.17
C ASN A 11 -12.69 -1.04 4.56
N GLN A 12 -12.79 0.03 3.78
CA GLN A 12 -14.03 0.39 3.07
C GLN A 12 -14.40 -0.66 2.01
N LEU A 13 -13.44 -1.10 1.20
CA LEU A 13 -13.67 -2.12 0.17
C LEU A 13 -14.08 -3.47 0.76
N VAL A 14 -13.49 -3.86 1.89
CA VAL A 14 -13.82 -5.11 2.58
C VAL A 14 -15.12 -5.00 3.41
N GLY A 15 -15.57 -3.77 3.70
CA GLY A 15 -16.77 -3.52 4.52
C GLY A 15 -16.55 -3.75 6.03
N GLN A 16 -15.31 -3.95 6.46
CA GLN A 16 -14.94 -4.16 7.86
C GLN A 16 -13.55 -3.62 8.18
N LYS A 17 -13.33 -3.27 9.45
CA LYS A 17 -12.05 -2.74 9.94
C LYS A 17 -11.06 -3.88 10.18
N ILE A 18 -10.29 -4.23 9.14
CA ILE A 18 -9.28 -5.31 9.18
C ILE A 18 -7.84 -4.79 9.22
N ALA A 19 -7.58 -3.56 8.77
CA ALA A 19 -6.28 -2.91 8.85
C ALA A 19 -6.26 -1.76 9.84
N ILE A 20 -5.10 -1.61 10.49
CA ILE A 20 -4.83 -0.54 11.45
C ILE A 20 -4.63 0.77 10.69
N THR A 21 -5.46 1.76 11.01
CA THR A 21 -5.36 3.13 10.50
C THR A 21 -4.84 4.05 11.61
N SER A 22 -3.78 4.81 11.34
CA SER A 22 -3.26 5.85 12.25
C SER A 22 -2.61 6.98 11.44
N PRO A 23 -2.62 8.22 11.95
CA PRO A 23 -1.87 9.33 11.36
C PRO A 23 -0.35 9.15 11.46
N THR A 24 0.15 8.27 12.32
CA THR A 24 1.58 7.94 12.43
C THR A 24 1.98 7.03 11.27
N ALA A 25 3.08 7.35 10.59
CA ALA A 25 3.62 6.49 9.53
C ALA A 25 4.06 5.11 10.07
N GLN A 26 4.17 4.12 9.17
CA GLN A 26 4.70 2.77 9.45
C GLN A 26 3.82 1.85 10.31
N THR A 27 2.50 1.88 10.12
CA THR A 27 1.55 1.05 10.89
C THR A 27 1.45 -0.40 10.41
N THR A 28 1.67 -0.69 9.12
CA THR A 28 1.62 -2.05 8.58
C THR A 28 3.00 -2.72 8.65
N ARG A 29 3.23 -3.56 9.67
CA ARG A 29 4.43 -4.42 9.80
C ARG A 29 4.20 -5.87 9.38
N ASN A 30 2.95 -6.36 9.44
CA ASN A 30 2.55 -7.70 9.00
C ASN A 30 1.73 -7.60 7.70
N ARG A 31 1.92 -8.54 6.76
CA ARG A 31 1.12 -8.62 5.53
C ARG A 31 -0.33 -8.96 5.89
N LEU A 32 -1.22 -7.98 5.76
CA LEU A 32 -2.67 -8.17 5.87
C LEU A 32 -3.24 -8.42 4.47
N ARG A 33 -4.17 -9.38 4.38
CA ARG A 33 -4.93 -9.66 3.16
C ARG A 33 -6.40 -9.33 3.39
N GLY A 34 -6.95 -8.44 2.58
CA GLY A 34 -8.39 -8.17 2.53
C GLY A 34 -9.01 -9.06 1.47
N ILE A 35 -10.08 -9.78 1.80
CA ILE A 35 -10.77 -10.65 0.84
C ILE A 35 -12.16 -10.05 0.60
N VAL A 36 -12.47 -9.77 -0.67
CA VAL A 36 -13.80 -9.34 -1.11
C VAL A 36 -14.32 -10.40 -2.07
N THR A 37 -15.40 -11.08 -1.68
CA THR A 37 -16.08 -12.05 -2.54
C THR A 37 -17.33 -11.39 -3.13
N THR A 38 -17.47 -11.51 -4.44
CA THR A 38 -18.66 -11.11 -5.21
C THR A 38 -19.28 -12.37 -5.80
N ASP A 39 -20.47 -12.26 -6.39
CA ASP A 39 -21.17 -13.40 -7.00
C ASP A 39 -20.38 -14.07 -8.13
N THR A 40 -19.46 -13.33 -8.77
CA THR A 40 -18.73 -13.79 -9.96
C THR A 40 -17.22 -13.90 -9.75
N ALA A 41 -16.67 -13.42 -8.64
CA ALA A 41 -15.22 -13.34 -8.44
C ALA A 41 -14.82 -13.17 -6.97
N GLN A 42 -13.56 -13.48 -6.67
CA GLN A 42 -12.92 -13.15 -5.41
C GLN A 42 -11.71 -12.24 -5.66
N LEU A 43 -11.66 -11.13 -4.93
CA LEU A 43 -10.58 -10.15 -4.96
C LEU A 43 -9.76 -10.28 -3.66
N ILE A 44 -8.44 -10.39 -3.80
CA ILE A 44 -7.52 -10.44 -2.67
C ILE A 44 -6.67 -9.18 -2.68
N PHE A 45 -6.99 -8.25 -1.79
CA PHE A 45 -6.20 -7.06 -1.53
C PHE A 45 -4.98 -7.42 -0.71
N VAL A 46 -3.79 -7.10 -1.23
CA VAL A 46 -2.52 -7.28 -0.53
C VAL A 46 -2.06 -5.93 0.03
N ASP A 47 -2.04 -5.78 1.36
CA ASP A 47 -1.50 -4.57 1.97
C ASP A 47 0.03 -4.57 1.89
N THR A 48 0.60 -3.41 1.56
CA THR A 48 2.05 -3.20 1.45
C THR A 48 2.49 -2.07 2.39
N PRO A 49 3.66 -2.21 3.05
CA PRO A 49 4.24 -1.10 3.78
C PRO A 49 4.36 0.13 2.88
N GLY A 50 4.14 1.32 3.45
CA GLY A 50 4.24 2.56 2.68
C GLY A 50 5.62 2.72 2.05
N ILE A 51 5.69 2.62 0.72
CA ILE A 51 6.95 2.81 -0.03
C ILE A 51 7.40 4.27 0.10
N HIS A 52 8.65 4.44 0.53
CA HIS A 52 9.36 5.71 0.63
C HIS A 52 10.86 5.44 0.48
N LYS A 53 11.64 6.49 0.23
CA LYS A 53 13.10 6.38 0.20
C LYS A 53 13.59 5.93 1.59
N PRO A 54 14.32 4.81 1.70
CA PRO A 54 14.78 4.33 3.00
C PRO A 54 15.89 5.22 3.55
N HIS A 55 15.88 5.42 4.87
CA HIS A 55 16.89 6.18 5.61
C HIS A 55 17.74 5.30 6.54
N HIS A 56 17.28 4.08 6.83
CA HIS A 56 17.91 3.09 7.71
C HIS A 56 17.56 1.66 7.24
N GLN A 57 18.27 0.65 7.73
CA GLN A 57 18.12 -0.76 7.33
C GLN A 57 16.69 -1.30 7.39
N LEU A 58 15.92 -0.94 8.44
CA LEU A 58 14.51 -1.34 8.53
C LEU A 58 13.69 -0.80 7.34
N GLY A 59 13.96 0.44 6.92
CA GLY A 59 13.31 1.04 5.76
C GLY A 59 13.62 0.28 4.47
N GLU A 60 14.86 -0.18 4.30
CA GLU A 60 15.27 -0.98 3.13
C GLU A 60 14.50 -2.29 3.08
N VAL A 61 14.42 -3.00 4.21
CA VAL A 61 13.64 -4.26 4.33
C VAL A 61 12.17 -4.02 4.00
N LEU A 62 11.57 -2.94 4.50
CA LEU A 62 10.16 -2.61 4.21
C LEU A 62 9.94 -2.30 2.72
N VAL A 63 10.87 -1.61 2.07
CA VAL A 63 10.81 -1.34 0.63
C VAL A 63 10.95 -2.62 -0.18
N GLN A 64 11.88 -3.51 0.18
CA GLN A 64 12.03 -4.80 -0.50
C GLN A 64 10.77 -5.66 -0.35
N ASN A 65 10.18 -5.72 0.85
CA ASN A 65 8.94 -6.45 1.08
C ASN A 65 7.76 -5.93 0.24
N ALA A 66 7.73 -4.62 0.00
CA ALA A 66 6.73 -3.99 -0.87
C ALA A 66 6.97 -4.32 -2.35
N LYS A 67 8.22 -4.34 -2.82
CA LYS A 67 8.57 -4.78 -4.18
C LYS A 67 8.16 -6.23 -4.45
N ILE A 68 8.52 -7.14 -3.53
CA ILE A 68 8.11 -8.55 -3.63
C ILE A 68 6.58 -8.70 -3.64
N ALA A 69 5.85 -7.83 -2.91
CA ALA A 69 4.40 -7.87 -2.93
C ALA A 69 3.83 -7.39 -4.27
N ILE A 70 4.41 -6.35 -4.88
CA ILE A 70 4.04 -5.84 -6.20
C ILE A 70 4.22 -6.92 -7.29
N GLU A 71 5.32 -7.67 -7.24
CA GLU A 71 5.58 -8.79 -8.18
C GLU A 71 4.59 -9.96 -8.04
N SER A 72 3.83 -10.02 -6.94
CA SER A 72 2.93 -11.15 -6.62
C SER A 72 1.45 -10.88 -6.90
N VAL A 73 1.11 -9.75 -7.52
CA VAL A 73 -0.29 -9.34 -7.77
C VAL A 73 -0.58 -9.16 -9.26
N ASP A 74 -1.82 -9.41 -9.65
CA ASP A 74 -2.27 -9.23 -11.04
C ASP A 74 -2.50 -7.76 -11.41
N VAL A 75 -2.86 -6.93 -10.42
CA VAL A 75 -3.17 -5.51 -10.61
C VAL A 75 -2.61 -4.69 -9.45
N VAL A 76 -1.98 -3.56 -9.78
CA VAL A 76 -1.47 -2.60 -8.79
C VAL A 76 -2.38 -1.38 -8.72
N LEU A 77 -2.84 -1.04 -7.51
CA LEU A 77 -3.56 0.21 -7.25
C LEU A 77 -2.61 1.26 -6.65
N PHE A 78 -2.28 2.29 -7.45
CA PHE A 78 -1.48 3.41 -6.97
C PHE A 78 -2.36 4.51 -6.36
N VAL A 79 -2.35 4.60 -5.03
CA VAL A 79 -3.17 5.56 -4.27
C VAL A 79 -2.37 6.81 -3.93
N VAL A 80 -2.95 7.98 -4.22
CA VAL A 80 -2.42 9.32 -3.89
C VAL A 80 -3.41 10.09 -3.05
N ASP A 81 -2.90 10.97 -2.17
CA ASP A 81 -3.73 11.89 -1.40
C ASP A 81 -4.04 13.14 -2.25
N GLY A 82 -5.32 13.31 -2.60
CA GLY A 82 -5.79 14.40 -3.44
C GLY A 82 -5.95 15.74 -2.71
N SER A 83 -5.78 15.80 -1.39
CA SER A 83 -5.88 17.05 -0.62
C SER A 83 -4.60 17.90 -0.65
N VAL A 84 -3.50 17.33 -1.16
CA VAL A 84 -2.18 17.99 -1.22
C VAL A 84 -1.58 17.90 -2.61
N ALA A 85 -0.70 18.84 -2.95
CA ALA A 85 0.02 18.81 -4.21
C ALA A 85 0.94 17.59 -4.31
N CYS A 86 1.11 17.07 -5.54
CA CYS A 86 1.99 15.94 -5.82
C CYS A 86 3.43 16.21 -5.36
N GLY A 87 3.92 15.37 -4.45
CA GLY A 87 5.24 15.53 -3.84
C GLY A 87 6.32 14.61 -4.44
N LYS A 88 7.56 14.81 -3.98
CA LYS A 88 8.71 13.94 -4.35
C LYS A 88 8.45 12.45 -4.04
N GLY A 89 7.75 12.17 -2.93
CA GLY A 89 7.42 10.81 -2.54
C GLY A 89 6.40 10.12 -3.44
N ASP A 90 5.50 10.87 -4.08
CA ASP A 90 4.53 10.33 -5.05
C ASP A 90 5.25 9.97 -6.35
N ARG A 91 6.10 10.89 -6.84
CA ARG A 91 6.94 10.67 -8.04
C ARG A 91 7.85 9.46 -7.88
N TYR A 92 8.50 9.33 -6.72
CA TYR A 92 9.35 8.17 -6.42
C TYR A 92 8.61 6.84 -6.52
N VAL A 93 7.38 6.77 -6.00
CA VAL A 93 6.58 5.53 -6.09
C VAL A 93 6.11 5.29 -7.52
N ALA A 94 5.69 6.33 -8.24
CA ALA A 94 5.30 6.21 -9.64
C ALA A 94 6.46 5.71 -10.51
N GLU A 95 7.66 6.26 -10.33
CA GLU A 95 8.87 5.79 -11.02
C GLU A 95 9.20 4.34 -10.67
N LEU A 96 9.09 3.95 -9.40
CA LEU A 96 9.31 2.56 -8.98
C LEU A 96 8.33 1.61 -9.68
N LEU A 97 7.04 1.97 -9.72
CA LEU A 97 5.99 1.16 -10.35
C LEU A 97 6.11 1.10 -11.88
N ALA A 98 6.61 2.16 -12.53
CA ALA A 98 6.82 2.17 -13.98
C ALA A 98 7.92 1.20 -14.44
N HIS A 99 8.78 0.75 -13.53
CA HIS A 99 9.87 -0.20 -13.80
C HIS A 99 9.68 -1.55 -13.06
N SER A 100 8.47 -1.79 -12.53
CA SER A 100 8.09 -3.04 -11.87
C SER A 100 7.40 -3.98 -12.85
#